data_AF-A0A329MKW1-F1
#
_entry.id   AF-A0A329MKW1-F1
#
_cell.length_a   1.000
_cell.length_b   1.000
_cell.length_c   1.000
_cell.angle_alpha   90.00
_cell.angle_beta   90.00
_cell.angle_gamma   90.00
#
_symmetry.space_group_name_H-M   'P 1'
#
loop_
_entity.id
_entity.type
_entity.pdbx_description
1 polymer ?
#
loop_
_entity_poly.entity_id
_entity_poly.type
_entity_poly.pdbx_seq_one_letter_code
_entity_poly.pdbx_strand_id
1 'polypeptide(L)'
;MNLADMLCYADIHELSRIAKTYECECNGHSKNDLIQTILAAINRRDVFERQLSGLTVEDVRFLNSLMFDARNSFSMEELLARASLSKWQQEEAAKSDSREMIVKFKRNGWLFNGYLQQTKSLFQLPDDLKRRFDEMLTSQFRRSIHTLDDAPSVYRDEQQLLLGDILHFLRYVMEQEIQLSAEGFMYKKHVQQLMERLSVAEEPVGKTAWRFGYGRRYREYPIRLSFIYDYCYYQGLIAEIGNQLTITDLGRARTVSGQKEPLTEVYRFWLRLYKGPIPNIRSIVHWLERLAGSWVTVESVGGVLCKLIRPYYYDSSESILEARILQMMMHIGLIRIGEDEACGKVVLVSKLGSSVIKGSYKDEEAIDLSIDNR
;
A
#
# COMPACT_ATOMS: atom_id res chain seq x y z
N MET A 1 6.27 -4.73 21.42
CA MET A 1 6.21 -5.71 22.53
C MET A 1 5.72 -7.04 21.98
N ASN A 2 6.21 -8.14 22.54
CA ASN A 2 5.80 -9.48 22.12
C ASN A 2 4.56 -9.94 22.92
N LEU A 3 3.94 -11.04 22.48
CA LEU A 3 2.73 -11.60 23.08
C LEU A 3 2.93 -11.94 24.56
N ALA A 4 4.08 -12.52 24.91
CA ALA A 4 4.40 -12.86 26.29
C ALA A 4 4.36 -11.64 27.22
N ASP A 5 4.88 -10.49 26.76
CA ASP A 5 4.85 -9.25 27.53
C ASP A 5 3.40 -8.79 27.75
N MET A 6 2.58 -8.81 26.68
CA MET A 6 1.18 -8.38 26.76
C MET A 6 0.34 -9.27 27.69
N LEU A 7 0.55 -10.58 27.67
CA LEU A 7 -0.15 -11.52 28.55
C LEU A 7 0.20 -11.29 30.04
N CYS A 8 1.43 -10.87 30.34
CA CYS A 8 1.82 -10.50 31.71
C CYS A 8 1.04 -9.28 32.23
N TYR A 9 0.68 -8.33 31.36
CA TYR A 9 -0.10 -7.15 31.75
C TYR A 9 -1.62 -7.35 31.68
N ALA A 10 -2.10 -8.35 30.96
CA ALA A 10 -3.52 -8.67 30.86
C ALA A 10 -4.13 -9.09 32.23
N ASP A 11 -5.40 -8.77 32.44
CA ASP A 11 -6.13 -9.20 33.63
C ASP A 11 -6.52 -10.69 33.54
N ILE A 12 -6.83 -11.30 34.69
CA ILE A 12 -7.15 -12.73 34.75
C ILE A 12 -8.42 -13.10 33.96
N HIS A 13 -9.36 -12.17 33.77
CA HIS A 13 -10.59 -12.41 33.01
C HIS A 13 -10.34 -12.38 31.50
N GLU A 14 -9.44 -11.52 31.02
CA GLU A 14 -8.95 -11.50 29.64
C GLU A 14 -8.18 -12.78 29.33
N LEU A 15 -7.25 -13.18 30.21
CA LEU A 15 -6.52 -14.45 30.08
C LEU A 15 -7.46 -15.66 30.08
N SER A 16 -8.44 -15.72 30.98
CA SER A 16 -9.41 -16.82 31.02
C SER A 16 -10.25 -16.90 29.73
N ARG A 17 -10.62 -15.75 29.14
CA ARG A 17 -11.34 -15.71 27.87
C ARG A 17 -10.48 -16.23 26.72
N ILE A 18 -9.21 -15.84 26.67
CA ILE A 18 -8.27 -16.31 25.65
C ILE A 18 -8.06 -17.82 25.79
N ALA A 19 -7.77 -18.31 27.00
CA ALA A 19 -7.59 -19.73 27.28
C ALA A 19 -8.82 -20.56 26.85
N LYS A 20 -10.03 -20.06 27.10
CA LYS A 20 -11.28 -20.71 26.65
C LYS A 20 -11.40 -20.77 25.13
N THR A 21 -11.01 -19.72 24.41
CA THR A 21 -11.02 -19.69 22.93
C THR A 21 -10.10 -20.75 22.32
N TYR A 22 -8.97 -21.03 22.97
CA TYR A 22 -8.01 -22.05 22.53
C TYR A 22 -8.26 -23.44 23.16
N GLU A 23 -9.36 -23.60 23.91
CA GLU A 23 -9.70 -24.85 24.61
C GLU A 23 -8.56 -25.38 25.49
N CYS A 24 -7.85 -24.46 26.16
CA CYS A 24 -6.73 -24.79 27.04
C CYS A 24 -7.20 -25.54 28.30
N GLU A 25 -6.56 -26.67 28.61
CA GLU A 25 -6.70 -27.36 29.90
C GLU A 25 -5.82 -26.67 30.95
N CYS A 26 -6.41 -25.79 31.77
CA CYS A 26 -5.67 -25.02 32.77
C CYS A 26 -6.48 -24.77 34.05
N ASN A 27 -5.80 -24.55 35.17
CA ASN A 27 -6.45 -24.13 36.41
C ASN A 27 -6.69 -22.61 36.37
N GLY A 28 -7.95 -22.21 36.14
CA GLY A 28 -8.36 -20.82 35.90
C GLY A 28 -8.09 -19.82 37.04
N HIS A 29 -7.51 -20.26 38.16
CA HIS A 29 -7.14 -19.41 39.30
C HIS A 29 -5.67 -18.97 39.30
N SER A 30 -4.79 -19.60 38.51
CA SER A 30 -3.37 -19.21 38.42
C SER A 30 -3.10 -18.42 37.15
N LYS A 31 -2.76 -17.13 37.32
CA LYS A 31 -2.39 -16.25 36.19
C LYS A 31 -1.18 -16.80 35.42
N ASN A 32 -0.17 -17.32 36.11
CA ASN A 32 1.01 -17.87 35.46
C ASN A 32 0.68 -19.14 34.66
N ASP A 33 -0.20 -20.00 35.19
CA ASP A 33 -0.65 -21.21 34.50
C ASP A 33 -1.42 -20.88 33.22
N LEU A 34 -2.32 -19.90 33.29
CA LEU A 34 -3.04 -19.36 32.14
C LEU A 34 -2.09 -18.83 31.06
N ILE A 35 -1.11 -18.00 31.45
CA ILE A 35 -0.15 -17.41 30.50
C ILE A 35 0.65 -18.51 29.80
N GLN A 36 1.19 -19.49 30.54
CA GLN A 36 1.99 -20.58 29.96
C GLN A 36 1.17 -21.44 29.01
N THR A 37 -0.07 -21.79 29.39
CA THR A 37 -0.94 -22.62 28.57
C THR A 37 -1.39 -21.90 27.30
N ILE A 38 -1.72 -20.60 27.40
CA ILE A 38 -2.04 -19.75 26.24
C ILE A 38 -0.84 -19.65 25.29
N LEU A 39 0.37 -19.38 25.80
CA LEU A 39 1.57 -19.29 24.98
C LEU A 39 1.85 -20.62 24.28
N ALA A 40 1.73 -21.74 24.99
CA ALA A 40 1.91 -23.07 24.41
C ALA A 40 0.88 -23.36 23.29
N ALA A 41 -0.40 -23.04 23.52
CA ALA A 41 -1.47 -23.24 22.54
C ALA A 41 -1.32 -22.33 21.33
N ILE A 42 -1.07 -21.03 21.53
CA ILE A 42 -0.90 -20.07 20.44
C ILE A 42 0.34 -20.45 19.63
N ASN A 43 1.48 -20.76 20.24
CA ASN A 43 2.74 -21.08 19.53
C ASN A 43 2.69 -22.35 18.67
N ARG A 44 1.69 -23.21 18.86
CA ARG A 44 1.46 -24.35 17.98
C ARG A 44 1.00 -23.90 16.59
N ARG A 45 1.74 -24.32 15.56
CA ARG A 45 1.48 -23.95 14.16
C ARG A 45 0.11 -24.41 13.68
N ASP A 46 -0.28 -25.65 13.98
CA ASP A 46 -1.57 -26.24 13.58
C ASP A 46 -2.77 -25.51 14.21
N VAL A 47 -2.65 -25.07 15.46
CA VAL A 47 -3.70 -24.32 16.15
C VAL A 47 -3.88 -22.95 15.51
N PHE A 48 -2.78 -22.24 15.27
CA PHE A 48 -2.81 -20.91 14.69
C PHE A 48 -3.23 -20.92 13.21
N GLU A 49 -2.85 -21.94 12.43
CA GLU A 49 -3.32 -22.13 11.04
C GLU A 49 -4.82 -22.33 11.00
N ARG A 50 -5.39 -23.14 11.91
CA ARG A 50 -6.84 -23.32 12.03
C ARG A 50 -7.54 -22.00 12.33
N GLN A 51 -7.03 -21.22 13.28
CA GLN A 51 -7.62 -19.91 13.61
C GLN A 51 -7.57 -18.93 12.42
N LEU A 52 -6.47 -18.91 11.67
CA LEU A 52 -6.35 -18.08 10.47
C LEU A 52 -7.27 -18.54 9.35
N SER A 53 -7.41 -19.85 9.14
CA SER A 53 -8.29 -20.41 8.10
C SER A 53 -9.78 -20.13 8.35
N GLY A 54 -10.17 -19.90 9.61
CA GLY A 54 -11.52 -19.51 10.00
C GLY A 54 -11.82 -18.01 9.86
N LEU A 55 -10.88 -17.20 9.36
CA LEU A 55 -11.10 -15.78 9.14
C LEU A 55 -11.92 -15.53 7.87
N THR A 56 -12.86 -14.59 7.96
CA THR A 56 -13.55 -14.07 6.78
C THR A 56 -12.62 -13.14 6.00
N VAL A 57 -13.00 -12.79 4.76
CA VAL A 57 -12.23 -11.80 3.97
C VAL A 57 -12.17 -10.45 4.69
N GLU A 58 -13.22 -10.08 5.41
CA GLU A 58 -13.29 -8.83 6.20
C GLU A 58 -12.32 -8.87 7.38
N ASP A 59 -12.23 -10.00 8.09
CA ASP A 59 -11.24 -10.20 9.15
C ASP A 59 -9.81 -10.06 8.60
N VAL A 60 -9.54 -10.64 7.42
CA VAL A 60 -8.23 -10.53 6.77
C VAL A 60 -7.92 -9.09 6.39
N ARG A 61 -8.89 -8.33 5.87
CA ARG A 61 -8.72 -6.90 5.56
C ARG A 61 -8.45 -6.08 6.81
N PHE A 62 -9.19 -6.33 7.89
CA PHE A 62 -9.00 -5.65 9.17
C PHE A 62 -7.60 -5.97 9.73
N LEU A 63 -7.21 -7.25 9.80
CA LEU A 63 -5.88 -7.67 10.22
C LEU A 63 -4.79 -6.99 9.37
N ASN A 64 -4.95 -7.00 8.06
CA ASN A 64 -4.03 -6.36 7.12
C ASN A 64 -3.87 -4.86 7.40
N SER A 65 -4.95 -4.16 7.78
CA SER A 65 -4.88 -2.75 8.18
C SER A 65 -4.08 -2.51 9.47
N LEU A 66 -4.01 -3.49 10.37
CA LEU A 66 -3.29 -3.39 11.65
C LEU A 66 -1.81 -3.80 11.52
N MET A 67 -1.52 -4.80 10.69
CA MET A 67 -0.17 -5.34 10.53
C MET A 67 0.78 -4.31 9.92
N PHE A 68 0.33 -3.57 8.90
CA PHE A 68 1.17 -2.66 8.10
C PHE A 68 1.14 -1.19 8.56
N ASP A 69 0.56 -0.90 9.72
CA ASP A 69 0.63 0.42 10.33
C ASP A 69 1.86 0.55 11.23
N ALA A 70 2.60 1.65 11.08
CA ALA A 70 3.85 1.90 11.81
C ALA A 70 3.63 2.29 13.28
N ARG A 71 2.46 2.84 13.64
CA ARG A 71 2.21 3.40 14.97
C ARG A 71 2.03 2.33 16.05
N ASN A 72 1.74 1.08 15.69
CA ASN A 72 1.58 -0.09 16.57
C ASN A 72 0.58 0.04 17.74
N SER A 73 -0.09 1.19 17.89
CA SER A 73 -1.11 1.46 18.90
C SER A 73 -2.28 2.21 18.27
N PHE A 74 -3.49 1.83 18.64
CA PHE A 74 -4.73 2.34 18.04
C PHE A 74 -5.74 2.75 19.09
N SER A 75 -6.46 3.84 18.89
CA SER A 75 -7.63 4.15 19.73
C SER A 75 -8.81 3.23 19.37
N MET A 76 -9.82 3.14 20.26
CA MET A 76 -11.06 2.42 19.93
C MET A 76 -11.75 3.00 18.69
N GLU A 77 -11.72 4.32 18.52
CA GLU A 77 -12.31 5.00 17.37
C GLU A 77 -11.59 4.64 16.06
N GLU A 78 -10.25 4.60 16.08
CA GLU A 78 -9.46 4.16 14.93
C GLU A 78 -9.73 2.70 14.58
N LEU A 79 -9.85 1.82 15.58
CA LEU A 79 -10.20 0.42 15.34
C LEU A 79 -11.60 0.26 14.76
N LEU A 80 -12.59 1.01 15.25
CA LEU A 80 -13.93 1.00 14.71
C LEU A 80 -13.96 1.52 13.27
N ALA A 81 -13.20 2.59 12.97
CA ALA A 81 -13.08 3.10 11.62
C ALA A 81 -12.46 2.06 10.68
N ARG A 82 -11.38 1.38 11.10
CA ARG A 82 -10.73 0.32 10.30
C ARG A 82 -11.62 -0.91 10.10
N ALA A 83 -12.30 -1.34 11.17
CA ALA A 83 -13.23 -2.47 11.10
C ALA A 83 -14.40 -2.15 10.16
N SER A 84 -14.94 -0.94 10.23
CA SER A 84 -15.96 -0.46 9.28
C SER A 84 -15.42 -0.45 7.84
N LEU A 85 -14.23 0.11 7.60
CA LEU A 85 -13.60 0.16 6.27
C LEU A 85 -13.27 -1.22 5.69
N SER A 86 -13.09 -2.24 6.53
CA SER A 86 -12.86 -3.63 6.08
C SER A 86 -14.11 -4.26 5.43
N LYS A 87 -15.28 -3.73 5.77
CA LYS A 87 -16.60 -4.15 5.29
C LYS A 87 -17.00 -3.21 4.17
N TRP A 88 -16.98 -3.72 2.94
CA TRP A 88 -17.23 -2.88 1.76
C TRP A 88 -18.72 -2.55 1.55
N GLN A 89 -19.63 -2.88 2.50
CA GLN A 89 -21.08 -2.68 2.41
C GLN A 89 -21.72 -2.03 3.67
N GLN A 90 -22.61 -1.06 3.41
CA GLN A 90 -23.63 -0.29 4.18
C GLN A 90 -23.49 0.00 5.70
N GLU A 91 -23.74 1.28 6.03
CA GLU A 91 -23.28 2.04 7.19
C GLU A 91 -23.94 1.74 8.56
N GLU A 92 -25.11 1.09 8.59
CA GLU A 92 -25.87 0.93 9.86
C GLU A 92 -25.71 -0.45 10.50
N ALA A 93 -25.78 -1.54 9.73
CA ALA A 93 -25.47 -2.90 10.23
C ALA A 93 -23.97 -3.08 10.55
N ALA A 94 -23.11 -2.30 9.89
CA ALA A 94 -21.66 -2.37 10.03
C ALA A 94 -21.15 -1.96 11.42
N LYS A 95 -21.85 -1.11 12.18
CA LYS A 95 -21.35 -0.61 13.49
C LYS A 95 -21.40 -1.66 14.61
N SER A 96 -22.50 -2.42 14.71
CA SER A 96 -22.61 -3.51 15.70
C SER A 96 -21.58 -4.59 15.42
N ASP A 97 -21.47 -4.96 14.15
CA ASP A 97 -20.57 -6.00 13.67
C ASP A 97 -19.08 -5.57 13.71
N SER A 98 -18.77 -4.27 13.58
CA SER A 98 -17.40 -3.75 13.79
C SER A 98 -16.92 -3.93 15.23
N ARG A 99 -17.79 -3.74 16.22
CA ARG A 99 -17.45 -4.02 17.63
C ARG A 99 -17.24 -5.50 17.85
N GLU A 100 -18.05 -6.35 17.23
CA GLU A 100 -17.91 -7.80 17.31
C GLU A 100 -16.58 -8.28 16.73
N MET A 101 -16.13 -7.71 15.61
CA MET A 101 -14.80 -7.98 15.04
C MET A 101 -13.67 -7.63 16.02
N ILE A 102 -13.73 -6.47 16.67
CA ILE A 102 -12.74 -6.08 17.69
C ILE A 102 -12.78 -7.06 18.87
N VAL A 103 -13.97 -7.41 19.36
CA VAL A 103 -14.15 -8.37 20.46
C VAL A 103 -13.61 -9.75 20.09
N LYS A 104 -13.82 -10.20 18.84
CA LYS A 104 -13.27 -11.45 18.31
C LYS A 104 -11.74 -11.43 18.36
N PHE A 105 -11.10 -10.37 17.88
CA PHE A 105 -9.64 -10.24 17.90
C PHE A 105 -9.07 -10.18 19.33
N LYS A 106 -9.78 -9.53 20.27
CA LYS A 106 -9.43 -9.57 21.70
C LYS A 106 -9.56 -10.97 22.29
N ARG A 107 -10.67 -11.68 22.02
CA ARG A 107 -10.91 -13.05 22.49
C ARG A 107 -9.90 -14.05 21.96
N ASN A 108 -9.37 -13.82 20.76
CA ASN A 108 -8.31 -14.62 20.18
C ASN A 108 -6.93 -14.29 20.78
N GLY A 109 -6.82 -13.29 21.66
CA GLY A 109 -5.54 -12.86 22.22
C GLY A 109 -4.63 -12.24 21.16
N TRP A 110 -5.19 -11.56 20.17
CA TRP A 110 -4.44 -10.88 19.11
C TRP A 110 -4.38 -9.37 19.34
N LEU A 111 -5.34 -8.82 20.08
CA LEU A 111 -5.42 -7.40 20.36
C LEU A 111 -5.50 -7.17 21.88
N PHE A 112 -4.60 -6.35 22.41
CA PHE A 112 -4.47 -6.08 23.85
C PHE A 112 -4.63 -4.59 24.14
N ASN A 113 -5.08 -4.24 25.33
CA ASN A 113 -5.03 -2.86 25.80
C ASN A 113 -3.58 -2.48 26.16
N GLY A 114 -3.23 -1.20 26.05
CA GLY A 114 -1.98 -0.67 26.58
C GLY A 114 -1.93 -0.77 28.10
N TYR A 115 -0.71 -0.84 28.64
CA TYR A 115 -0.45 -1.11 30.06
C TYR A 115 -0.08 0.15 30.86
N LEU A 116 0.50 1.17 30.21
CA LEU A 116 0.80 2.46 30.85
C LEU A 116 -0.49 3.25 31.07
N GLN A 117 -0.58 4.02 32.15
CA GLN A 117 -1.76 4.85 32.45
C GLN A 117 -2.17 5.76 31.29
N GLN A 118 -1.19 6.29 30.54
CA GLN A 118 -1.42 7.15 29.38
C GLN A 118 -1.85 6.38 28.11
N THR A 119 -1.60 5.06 28.06
CA THR A 119 -1.90 4.20 26.90
C THR A 119 -3.01 3.19 27.17
N LYS A 120 -3.62 3.20 28.36
CA LYS A 120 -4.61 2.20 28.79
C LYS A 120 -5.85 2.15 27.89
N SER A 121 -6.16 3.25 27.22
CA SER A 121 -7.24 3.39 26.24
C SER A 121 -6.84 2.99 24.81
N LEU A 122 -5.56 2.72 24.57
CA LEU A 122 -5.03 2.31 23.28
C LEU A 122 -4.95 0.78 23.20
N PHE A 123 -5.03 0.27 21.98
CA PHE A 123 -4.96 -1.14 21.65
C PHE A 123 -3.72 -1.45 20.83
N GLN A 124 -3.10 -2.59 21.07
CA GLN A 124 -1.86 -3.00 20.41
C GLN A 124 -1.95 -4.45 19.92
N LEU A 125 -1.34 -4.70 18.77
CA LEU A 125 -1.15 -6.03 18.18
C LEU A 125 0.31 -6.44 18.43
N PRO A 126 0.60 -7.55 19.13
CA PRO A 126 1.96 -7.96 19.45
C PRO A 126 2.85 -8.15 18.21
N ASP A 127 4.12 -7.75 18.30
CA ASP A 127 5.03 -7.72 17.15
C ASP A 127 5.38 -9.12 16.63
N ASP A 128 5.52 -10.10 17.54
CA ASP A 128 5.70 -11.51 17.20
C ASP A 128 4.47 -12.11 16.54
N LEU A 129 3.26 -11.73 16.96
CA LEU A 129 2.04 -12.10 16.25
C LEU A 129 1.97 -11.49 14.86
N LYS A 130 2.32 -10.20 14.69
CA LYS A 130 2.38 -9.57 13.35
C LYS A 130 3.28 -10.36 12.39
N ARG A 131 4.50 -10.70 12.83
CA ARG A 131 5.44 -11.50 12.02
C ARG A 131 4.86 -12.86 11.65
N ARG A 132 4.20 -13.52 12.61
CA ARG A 132 3.60 -14.82 12.37
C ARG A 132 2.40 -14.77 11.44
N PHE A 133 1.54 -13.76 11.57
CA PHE A 133 0.46 -13.53 10.61
C PHE A 133 1.02 -13.29 9.20
N ASP A 134 2.06 -12.48 9.06
CA ASP A 134 2.73 -12.21 7.79
C ASP A 134 3.25 -13.52 7.14
N GLU A 135 3.97 -14.35 7.89
CA GLU A 135 4.51 -15.63 7.41
C GLU A 135 3.41 -16.60 6.96
N MET A 136 2.32 -16.69 7.73
CA MET A 136 1.26 -17.66 7.51
C MET A 136 0.32 -17.24 6.38
N LEU A 137 -0.05 -15.95 6.33
CA LEU A 137 -0.82 -15.41 5.21
C LEU A 137 0.01 -15.44 3.93
N THR A 138 1.32 -15.16 3.98
CA THR A 138 2.21 -15.36 2.82
C THR A 138 2.15 -16.80 2.33
N SER A 139 2.25 -17.77 3.25
CA SER A 139 2.19 -19.19 2.91
C SER A 139 0.84 -19.59 2.31
N GLN A 140 -0.27 -19.05 2.84
CA GLN A 140 -1.61 -19.28 2.32
C GLN A 140 -1.79 -18.67 0.93
N PHE A 141 -1.39 -17.42 0.74
CA PHE A 141 -1.50 -16.72 -0.53
C PHE A 141 -0.66 -17.39 -1.62
N ARG A 142 0.58 -17.80 -1.30
CA ARG A 142 1.45 -18.52 -2.25
C ARG A 142 0.85 -19.82 -2.79
N ARG A 143 -0.03 -20.51 -2.05
CA ARG A 143 -0.71 -21.71 -2.55
C ARG A 143 -1.62 -21.42 -3.74
N SER A 144 -2.05 -20.18 -3.92
CA SER A 144 -2.89 -19.73 -5.03
C SER A 144 -2.11 -18.97 -6.10
N ILE A 145 -0.79 -18.83 -5.94
CA ILE A 145 0.06 -18.13 -6.91
C ILE A 145 0.61 -19.12 -7.92
N HIS A 146 0.50 -18.79 -9.20
CA HIS A 146 1.09 -19.55 -10.30
C HIS A 146 2.43 -18.93 -10.64
N THR A 147 3.51 -19.67 -10.36
CA THR A 147 4.89 -19.29 -10.67
C THR A 147 5.32 -19.88 -12.01
N LEU A 148 6.12 -19.13 -12.76
CA LEU A 148 6.81 -19.64 -13.93
C LEU A 148 8.19 -20.19 -13.51
N ASP A 149 8.57 -21.32 -14.09
CA ASP A 149 9.89 -21.91 -13.89
C ASP A 149 10.98 -21.12 -14.64
N ASP A 150 10.66 -20.68 -15.86
CA ASP A 150 11.54 -19.90 -16.72
C ASP A 150 11.12 -18.43 -16.83
N ALA A 151 12.07 -17.58 -17.21
CA ALA A 151 11.76 -16.18 -17.52
C ALA A 151 10.95 -16.09 -18.83
N PRO A 152 9.99 -15.14 -18.92
CA PRO A 152 9.26 -14.90 -20.16
C PRO A 152 10.22 -14.46 -21.27
N SER A 153 9.86 -14.78 -22.52
CA SER A 153 10.66 -14.49 -23.71
C SER A 153 10.90 -12.99 -23.90
N VAL A 154 9.91 -12.16 -23.56
CA VAL A 154 9.99 -10.70 -23.59
C VAL A 154 9.43 -10.12 -22.30
N TYR A 155 10.16 -9.19 -21.71
CA TYR A 155 9.69 -8.41 -20.58
C TYR A 155 10.16 -6.96 -20.64
N ARG A 156 9.37 -6.09 -20.02
CA ARG A 156 9.65 -4.67 -19.82
C ARG A 156 10.24 -4.45 -18.44
N ASP A 157 11.40 -3.79 -18.40
CA ASP A 157 12.08 -3.33 -17.20
C ASP A 157 12.49 -1.87 -17.42
N GLU A 158 11.83 -0.95 -16.74
CA GLU A 158 12.12 0.49 -16.86
C GLU A 158 13.21 0.96 -15.91
N GLN A 159 13.69 0.10 -15.01
CA GLN A 159 14.74 0.41 -14.04
C GLN A 159 14.50 1.80 -13.41
N GLN A 160 15.52 2.65 -13.35
CA GLN A 160 15.42 3.99 -12.75
C GLN A 160 15.17 5.09 -13.79
N LEU A 161 14.59 4.78 -14.96
CA LEU A 161 14.36 5.77 -16.02
C LEU A 161 13.49 6.94 -15.53
N LEU A 162 12.56 6.71 -14.60
CA LEU A 162 11.68 7.76 -14.07
C LEU A 162 12.47 8.87 -13.37
N LEU A 163 13.56 8.52 -12.70
CA LEU A 163 14.41 9.50 -12.02
C LEU A 163 15.15 10.41 -13.02
N GLY A 164 15.51 9.85 -14.19
CA GLY A 164 16.04 10.64 -15.30
C GLY A 164 14.98 11.54 -15.94
N ASP A 165 13.77 11.01 -16.10
CA ASP A 165 12.64 11.74 -16.69
C ASP A 165 12.17 12.92 -15.83
N ILE A 166 12.27 12.83 -14.49
CA ILE A 166 12.08 13.99 -13.62
C ILE A 166 13.07 15.12 -13.97
N LEU A 167 14.35 14.79 -14.15
CA LEU A 167 15.36 15.78 -14.52
C LEU A 167 15.13 16.34 -15.94
N HIS A 168 14.74 15.49 -16.90
CA HIS A 168 14.38 15.93 -18.26
C HIS A 168 13.19 16.90 -18.24
N PHE A 169 12.19 16.62 -17.41
CA PHE A 169 11.06 17.52 -17.22
C PHE A 169 11.49 18.87 -16.63
N LEU A 170 12.30 18.90 -15.58
CA LEU A 170 12.78 20.15 -15.00
C LEU A 170 13.62 20.97 -16.00
N ARG A 171 14.48 20.31 -16.78
CA ARG A 171 15.23 20.98 -17.87
C ARG A 171 14.30 21.61 -18.89
N TYR A 172 13.26 20.89 -19.30
CA TYR A 172 12.25 21.42 -20.24
C TYR A 172 11.56 22.67 -19.68
N VAL A 173 11.12 22.65 -18.41
CA VAL A 173 10.49 23.81 -17.75
C VAL A 173 11.47 24.97 -17.57
N MET A 174 12.77 24.70 -17.38
CA MET A 174 13.79 25.74 -17.28
C MET A 174 14.10 26.42 -18.62
N GLU A 175 14.04 25.67 -19.73
CA GLU A 175 14.41 26.13 -21.07
C GLU A 175 13.25 26.78 -21.83
N GLN A 176 12.01 26.42 -21.50
CA GLN A 176 10.83 26.83 -22.26
C GLN A 176 9.93 27.73 -21.43
N GLU A 177 9.39 28.78 -22.06
CA GLU A 177 8.29 29.54 -21.46
C GLU A 177 6.98 28.78 -21.67
N ILE A 178 6.49 28.15 -20.61
CA ILE A 178 5.29 27.30 -20.66
C ILE A 178 4.09 28.08 -20.12
N GLN A 179 3.22 28.50 -21.03
CA GLN A 179 1.91 29.03 -20.67
C GLN A 179 0.94 27.89 -20.37
N LEU A 180 0.23 28.01 -19.26
CA LEU A 180 -0.83 27.11 -18.81
C LEU A 180 -2.18 27.61 -19.33
N SER A 181 -3.12 26.67 -19.47
CA SER A 181 -4.53 26.98 -19.72
C SER A 181 -5.14 27.72 -18.51
N ALA A 182 -6.35 28.26 -18.69
CA ALA A 182 -7.12 28.84 -17.59
C ALA A 182 -7.39 27.83 -16.44
N GLU A 183 -7.41 26.54 -16.75
CA GLU A 183 -7.58 25.44 -15.80
C GLU A 183 -6.22 24.92 -15.26
N GLY A 184 -5.11 25.56 -15.63
CA GLY A 184 -3.78 25.33 -15.07
C GLY A 184 -3.00 24.15 -15.66
N PHE A 185 -3.35 23.66 -16.85
CA PHE A 185 -2.61 22.56 -17.52
C PHE A 185 -1.87 23.03 -18.78
N MET A 186 -0.82 22.30 -19.16
CA MET A 186 -0.01 22.57 -20.34
C MET A 186 -0.79 22.28 -21.62
N TYR A 187 -0.66 23.17 -22.61
CA TYR A 187 -1.23 22.93 -23.94
C TYR A 187 -0.60 21.70 -24.61
N LYS A 188 -1.38 21.05 -25.49
CA LYS A 188 -1.01 19.81 -26.20
C LYS A 188 0.38 19.85 -26.83
N LYS A 189 0.79 21.00 -27.40
CA LYS A 189 2.13 21.18 -27.99
C LYS A 189 3.24 20.92 -26.97
N HIS A 190 3.15 21.51 -25.78
CA HIS A 190 4.14 21.32 -24.73
C HIS A 190 4.14 19.89 -24.21
N VAL A 191 2.95 19.29 -24.03
CA VAL A 191 2.83 17.89 -23.61
C VAL A 191 3.51 16.96 -24.61
N GLN A 192 3.27 17.12 -25.91
CA GLN A 192 3.91 16.30 -26.96
C GLN A 192 5.43 16.46 -26.99
N GLN A 193 5.91 17.70 -27.01
CA GLN A 193 7.36 17.98 -26.99
C GLN A 193 8.05 17.44 -25.75
N LEU A 194 7.37 17.47 -24.61
CA LEU A 194 7.90 16.92 -23.37
C LEU A 194 7.93 15.39 -23.44
N MET A 195 6.86 14.75 -23.90
CA MET A 195 6.79 13.28 -24.04
C MET A 195 7.87 12.73 -24.98
N GLU A 196 8.20 13.46 -26.05
CA GLU A 196 9.32 13.12 -26.96
C GLU A 196 10.69 13.14 -26.29
N ARG A 197 10.84 13.84 -25.16
CA ARG A 197 12.08 13.89 -24.36
C ARG A 197 12.13 12.82 -23.26
N LEU A 198 11.01 12.20 -22.91
CA LEU A 198 10.97 11.20 -21.85
C LEU A 198 11.53 9.87 -22.37
N SER A 199 12.17 9.13 -21.48
CA SER A 199 12.81 7.85 -21.80
C SER A 199 11.80 6.75 -22.11
N VAL A 200 10.55 6.93 -21.67
CA VAL A 200 9.46 5.97 -21.81
C VAL A 200 8.32 6.63 -22.56
N ALA A 201 7.98 6.08 -23.73
CA ALA A 201 6.83 6.53 -24.50
C ALA A 201 5.52 6.12 -23.81
N GLU A 202 4.59 7.06 -23.73
CA GLU A 202 3.20 6.84 -23.36
C GLU A 202 2.29 7.36 -24.48
N GLU A 203 1.09 6.82 -24.58
CA GLU A 203 0.08 7.35 -25.47
C GLU A 203 -0.50 8.66 -24.91
N PRO A 204 -0.60 9.74 -25.72
CA PRO A 204 -1.27 10.97 -25.30
C PRO A 204 -2.73 10.72 -24.91
N VAL A 205 -3.26 11.54 -24.00
CA VAL A 205 -4.67 11.43 -23.62
C VAL A 205 -5.57 11.82 -24.79
N GLY A 206 -6.47 10.91 -25.19
CA GLY A 206 -7.45 11.13 -26.25
C GLY A 206 -8.58 12.07 -25.83
N LYS A 207 -9.17 12.81 -26.78
CA LYS A 207 -10.22 13.81 -26.52
C LYS A 207 -11.58 13.23 -26.11
N THR A 208 -11.83 11.95 -26.39
CA THR A 208 -13.15 11.30 -26.23
C THR A 208 -13.13 10.13 -25.25
N ALA A 209 -11.96 9.76 -24.73
CA ALA A 209 -11.85 8.68 -23.76
C ALA A 209 -12.14 9.23 -22.36
N TRP A 210 -13.26 8.80 -21.77
CA TRP A 210 -13.49 8.99 -20.34
C TRP A 210 -12.30 8.43 -19.56
N ARG A 211 -11.64 9.28 -18.76
CA ARG A 211 -10.42 8.90 -18.02
C ARG A 211 -10.62 9.15 -16.54
N PHE A 212 -10.19 8.16 -15.77
CA PHE A 212 -10.10 8.20 -14.32
C PHE A 212 -8.64 7.90 -13.92
N GLY A 213 -8.20 8.37 -12.76
CA GLY A 213 -6.82 8.29 -12.30
C GLY A 213 -6.60 9.11 -11.03
N TYR A 214 -5.36 9.13 -10.55
CA TYR A 214 -5.01 9.75 -9.26
C TYR A 214 -3.92 10.81 -9.45
N GLY A 215 -3.96 11.85 -8.62
CA GLY A 215 -3.11 13.03 -8.74
C GLY A 215 -3.85 14.24 -9.29
N ARG A 216 -3.16 15.38 -9.44
CA ARG A 216 -3.79 16.65 -9.84
C ARG A 216 -4.12 16.68 -11.33
N ARG A 217 -3.26 16.10 -12.16
CA ARG A 217 -3.29 16.24 -13.63
C ARG A 217 -3.52 14.94 -14.39
N TYR A 218 -4.16 13.96 -13.75
CA TYR A 218 -4.35 12.64 -14.37
C TYR A 218 -5.28 12.68 -15.58
N ARG A 219 -6.18 13.67 -15.68
CA ARG A 219 -7.13 13.81 -16.79
C ARG A 219 -6.44 14.39 -18.01
N GLU A 220 -5.47 15.26 -17.81
CA GLU A 220 -4.81 16.02 -18.86
C GLU A 220 -3.54 15.31 -19.37
N TYR A 221 -2.85 14.59 -18.49
CA TYR A 221 -1.57 13.95 -18.82
C TYR A 221 -1.61 12.42 -18.73
N PRO A 222 -0.78 11.72 -19.52
CA PRO A 222 -0.48 10.30 -19.33
C PRO A 222 0.02 9.99 -17.91
N ILE A 223 -0.01 8.71 -17.51
CA ILE A 223 0.10 8.32 -16.10
C ILE A 223 1.47 8.71 -15.54
N ARG A 224 2.54 8.36 -16.25
CA ARG A 224 3.92 8.67 -15.82
C ARG A 224 4.15 10.18 -15.80
N LEU A 225 3.72 10.88 -16.85
CA LEU A 225 3.89 12.34 -16.92
C LEU A 225 3.12 13.06 -15.79
N SER A 226 1.86 12.68 -15.55
CA SER A 226 1.06 13.25 -14.45
C SER A 226 1.78 13.05 -13.11
N PHE A 227 2.35 11.87 -12.89
CA PHE A 227 3.09 11.58 -11.67
C PHE A 227 4.36 12.43 -11.52
N ILE A 228 5.16 12.58 -12.59
CA ILE A 228 6.36 13.45 -12.59
C ILE A 228 5.97 14.89 -12.27
N TYR A 229 4.92 15.40 -12.93
CA TYR A 229 4.41 16.76 -12.72
C TYR A 229 4.03 16.98 -11.26
N ASP A 230 3.21 16.09 -10.69
CA ASP A 230 2.75 16.19 -9.31
C ASP A 230 3.93 16.08 -8.33
N TYR A 231 4.88 15.16 -8.57
CA TYR A 231 6.09 15.05 -7.74
C TYR A 231 6.84 16.38 -7.71
N CYS A 232 7.13 16.95 -8.88
CA CYS A 232 7.89 18.21 -8.97
C CYS A 232 7.14 19.38 -8.32
N TYR A 233 5.82 19.42 -8.45
CA TYR A 233 4.98 20.46 -7.83
C TYR A 233 5.00 20.35 -6.30
N TYR A 234 4.72 19.17 -5.74
CA TYR A 234 4.66 18.99 -4.28
C TYR A 234 6.03 19.04 -3.60
N GLN A 235 7.11 18.75 -4.32
CA GLN A 235 8.48 18.96 -3.82
C GLN A 235 8.96 20.41 -4.00
N GLY A 236 8.12 21.31 -4.52
CA GLY A 236 8.44 22.72 -4.73
C GLY A 236 9.55 22.95 -5.77
N LEU A 237 9.72 22.03 -6.73
CA LEU A 237 10.68 22.16 -7.83
C LEU A 237 10.12 23.01 -8.98
N ILE A 238 8.79 23.04 -9.11
CA ILE A 238 8.06 23.88 -10.05
C ILE A 238 6.95 24.63 -9.33
N ALA A 239 6.50 25.74 -9.90
CA ALA A 239 5.39 26.54 -9.40
C ALA A 239 4.49 27.01 -10.56
N GLU A 240 3.18 27.09 -10.29
CA GLU A 240 2.16 27.62 -11.18
C GLU A 240 1.88 29.08 -10.78
N ILE A 241 2.46 30.05 -11.49
CA ILE A 241 2.36 31.49 -11.16
C ILE A 241 1.76 32.24 -12.35
N GLY A 242 0.61 32.91 -12.15
CA GLY A 242 0.02 33.80 -13.17
C GLY A 242 -0.20 33.12 -14.52
N ASN A 243 -0.73 31.88 -14.52
CA ASN A 243 -0.89 31.00 -15.69
C ASN A 243 0.42 30.59 -16.38
N GLN A 244 1.55 30.70 -15.71
CA GLN A 244 2.82 30.20 -16.21
C GLN A 244 3.32 29.06 -15.34
N LEU A 245 3.84 28.01 -15.97
CA LEU A 245 4.61 27.00 -15.27
C LEU A 245 6.06 27.47 -15.21
N THR A 246 6.57 27.62 -14.00
CA THR A 246 7.90 28.16 -13.74
C THR A 246 8.72 27.20 -12.91
N ILE A 247 10.02 27.17 -13.16
CA ILE A 247 10.96 26.45 -12.29
C ILE A 247 11.27 27.32 -11.07
N THR A 248 11.27 26.72 -9.88
CA THR A 248 11.65 27.42 -8.65
C THR A 248 13.17 27.50 -8.52
N ASP A 249 13.67 28.26 -7.54
CA ASP A 249 15.11 28.29 -7.23
C ASP A 249 15.63 26.90 -6.82
N LEU A 250 14.82 26.15 -6.06
CA LEU A 250 15.13 24.77 -5.69
C LEU A 250 15.19 23.87 -6.93
N GLY A 251 14.19 23.95 -7.81
CA GLY A 251 14.16 23.20 -9.06
C GLY A 251 15.36 23.53 -9.95
N ARG A 252 15.72 24.80 -10.05
CA ARG A 252 16.88 25.27 -10.83
C ARG A 252 18.18 24.70 -10.27
N ALA A 253 18.39 24.78 -8.95
CA ALA A 253 19.58 24.24 -8.30
C ALA A 253 19.71 22.72 -8.54
N ARG A 254 18.62 21.97 -8.43
CA ARG A 254 18.57 20.53 -8.74
C ARG A 254 18.87 20.23 -10.20
N THR A 255 18.33 21.03 -11.11
CA THR A 255 18.51 20.85 -12.55
C THR A 255 19.95 21.08 -12.98
N VAL A 256 20.58 22.13 -12.45
CA VAL A 256 21.97 22.50 -12.73
C VAL A 256 22.95 21.49 -12.13
N SER A 257 22.69 21.01 -10.91
CA SER A 257 23.55 19.98 -10.30
C SER A 257 23.47 18.64 -11.02
N GLY A 258 22.41 18.41 -11.82
CA GLY A 258 22.15 17.15 -12.51
C GLY A 258 21.86 15.98 -11.54
N GLN A 259 21.61 16.29 -10.28
CA GLN A 259 21.35 15.29 -9.25
C GLN A 259 19.95 14.68 -9.48
N LYS A 260 19.90 13.35 -9.56
CA LYS A 260 18.64 12.61 -9.62
C LYS A 260 18.01 12.52 -8.24
N GLU A 261 16.68 12.50 -8.23
CA GLU A 261 15.89 12.31 -7.02
C GLU A 261 16.10 10.92 -6.40
N PRO A 262 16.13 10.79 -5.07
CA PRO A 262 16.25 9.48 -4.43
C PRO A 262 15.02 8.61 -4.72
N LEU A 263 15.24 7.37 -5.19
CA LEU A 263 14.15 6.43 -5.50
C LEU A 263 13.19 6.22 -4.33
N THR A 264 13.70 6.17 -3.10
CA THR A 264 12.87 5.99 -1.90
C THR A 264 11.93 7.16 -1.64
N GLU A 265 12.30 8.38 -2.04
CA GLU A 265 11.46 9.57 -1.87
C GLU A 265 10.36 9.60 -2.93
N VAL A 266 10.70 9.28 -4.18
CA VAL A 266 9.73 9.13 -5.28
C VAL A 266 8.71 8.03 -4.96
N TYR A 267 9.17 6.88 -4.46
CA TYR A 267 8.30 5.79 -4.03
C TYR A 267 7.37 6.20 -2.87
N ARG A 268 7.90 6.87 -1.84
CA ARG A 268 7.09 7.36 -0.71
C ARG A 268 6.05 8.38 -1.17
N PHE A 269 6.43 9.28 -2.06
CA PHE A 269 5.51 10.23 -2.66
C PHE A 269 4.36 9.51 -3.39
N TRP A 270 4.65 8.50 -4.21
CA TRP A 270 3.62 7.68 -4.86
C TRP A 270 2.64 7.05 -3.88
N LEU A 271 3.15 6.42 -2.82
CA LEU A 271 2.29 5.84 -1.78
C LEU A 271 1.38 6.90 -1.14
N ARG A 272 1.89 8.10 -0.85
CA ARG A 272 1.09 9.19 -0.25
C ARG A 272 0.05 9.76 -1.22
N LEU A 273 0.43 9.92 -2.49
CA LEU A 273 -0.46 10.41 -3.54
C LEU A 273 -1.66 9.46 -3.74
N TYR A 274 -1.40 8.16 -3.66
CA TYR A 274 -2.41 7.13 -3.93
C TYR A 274 -3.12 6.64 -2.65
N LYS A 275 -2.70 7.08 -1.45
CA LYS A 275 -3.27 6.65 -0.16
C LYS A 275 -4.75 6.98 -0.01
N GLY A 276 -5.23 8.09 -0.57
CA GLY A 276 -6.66 8.43 -0.54
C GLY A 276 -7.51 7.41 -1.31
N PRO A 277 -7.25 7.23 -2.63
CA PRO A 277 -7.94 6.23 -3.45
C PRO A 277 -7.73 4.78 -3.04
N ILE A 278 -6.52 4.43 -2.60
CA ILE A 278 -6.14 3.08 -2.19
C ILE A 278 -5.57 3.12 -0.75
N PRO A 279 -6.44 3.12 0.28
CA PRO A 279 -6.01 3.26 1.69
C PRO A 279 -4.97 2.24 2.14
N ASN A 280 -5.01 1.03 1.57
CA ASN A 280 -4.14 -0.08 1.92
C ASN A 280 -2.98 -0.31 0.92
N ILE A 281 -2.66 0.65 0.04
CA ILE A 281 -1.64 0.51 -1.00
C ILE A 281 -0.31 -0.07 -0.48
N ARG A 282 0.16 0.38 0.68
CA ARG A 282 1.39 -0.11 1.31
C ARG A 282 1.36 -1.61 1.57
N SER A 283 0.25 -2.10 2.11
CA SER A 283 0.07 -3.53 2.37
C SER A 283 0.05 -4.34 1.06
N ILE A 284 -0.60 -3.83 0.02
CA ILE A 284 -0.66 -4.50 -1.28
C ILE A 284 0.74 -4.60 -1.90
N VAL A 285 1.52 -3.52 -1.84
CA VAL A 285 2.89 -3.49 -2.35
C VAL A 285 3.79 -4.45 -1.56
N HIS A 286 3.63 -4.53 -0.23
CA HIS A 286 4.33 -5.52 0.59
C HIS A 286 3.96 -6.95 0.20
N TRP A 287 2.66 -7.24 -0.01
CA TRP A 287 2.26 -8.57 -0.47
C TRP A 287 2.81 -8.89 -1.85
N LEU A 288 2.82 -7.94 -2.78
CA LEU A 288 3.46 -8.11 -4.09
C LEU A 288 4.95 -8.47 -3.93
N GLU A 289 5.67 -7.78 -3.05
CA GLU A 289 7.07 -8.10 -2.72
C GLU A 289 7.24 -9.54 -2.23
N ARG A 290 6.34 -10.01 -1.34
CA ARG A 290 6.39 -11.36 -0.78
C ARG A 290 6.02 -12.45 -1.80
N LEU A 291 5.10 -12.15 -2.72
CA LEU A 291 4.48 -13.12 -3.62
C LEU A 291 5.19 -13.19 -4.98
N ALA A 292 5.72 -12.09 -5.49
CA ALA A 292 6.33 -11.97 -6.81
C ALA A 292 7.86 -11.88 -6.75
N GLY A 293 8.50 -12.66 -5.86
CA GLY A 293 9.96 -12.79 -5.81
C GLY A 293 10.55 -13.62 -6.97
N SER A 294 9.69 -14.36 -7.66
CA SER A 294 9.91 -15.02 -8.95
C SER A 294 8.84 -14.54 -9.94
N TRP A 295 8.94 -14.93 -11.21
CA TRP A 295 7.90 -14.62 -12.19
C TRP A 295 6.59 -15.32 -11.80
N VAL A 296 5.53 -14.53 -11.70
CA VAL A 296 4.19 -15.00 -11.33
C VAL A 296 3.15 -14.41 -12.26
N THR A 297 2.03 -15.11 -12.47
CA THR A 297 0.95 -14.60 -13.33
C THR A 297 0.20 -13.46 -12.64
N VAL A 298 -0.13 -12.40 -13.38
CA VAL A 298 -0.94 -11.29 -12.86
C VAL A 298 -2.34 -11.79 -12.46
N GLU A 299 -2.89 -12.77 -13.18
CA GLU A 299 -4.17 -13.40 -12.87
C GLU A 299 -4.17 -14.03 -11.46
N SER A 300 -3.16 -14.86 -11.14
CA SER A 300 -3.10 -15.55 -9.83
C SER A 300 -2.88 -14.56 -8.68
N VAL A 301 -2.06 -13.52 -8.90
CA VAL A 301 -1.89 -12.41 -7.97
C VAL A 301 -3.21 -11.66 -7.77
N GLY A 302 -3.96 -11.38 -8.84
CA GLY A 302 -5.27 -10.76 -8.79
C GLY A 302 -6.30 -11.57 -8.01
N GLY A 303 -6.33 -12.89 -8.19
CA GLY A 303 -7.21 -13.81 -7.46
C GLY A 303 -7.04 -13.78 -5.93
N VAL A 304 -5.89 -13.30 -5.45
CA VAL A 304 -5.60 -13.08 -4.03
C VAL A 304 -5.79 -11.60 -3.65
N LEU A 305 -5.09 -10.68 -4.32
CA LEU A 305 -4.95 -9.30 -3.86
C LEU A 305 -6.17 -8.42 -4.18
N CYS A 306 -6.93 -8.70 -5.24
CA CYS A 306 -8.15 -7.93 -5.54
C CYS A 306 -9.18 -8.02 -4.41
N LYS A 307 -9.19 -9.12 -3.65
CA LYS A 307 -10.04 -9.28 -2.45
C LYS A 307 -9.66 -8.33 -1.32
N LEU A 308 -8.47 -7.75 -1.35
CA LEU A 308 -7.99 -6.77 -0.37
C LEU A 308 -8.11 -5.33 -0.89
N ILE A 309 -8.34 -5.12 -2.19
CA ILE A 309 -8.41 -3.79 -2.80
C ILE A 309 -9.87 -3.37 -2.91
N ARG A 310 -10.25 -2.29 -2.22
CA ARG A 310 -11.59 -1.71 -2.32
C ARG A 310 -11.73 -0.99 -3.68
N PRO A 311 -12.80 -1.24 -4.46
CA PRO A 311 -13.10 -0.42 -5.63
C PRO A 311 -13.23 1.07 -5.27
N TYR A 312 -12.83 1.95 -6.17
CA TYR A 312 -12.82 3.39 -5.92
C TYR A 312 -13.41 4.15 -7.10
N TYR A 313 -14.57 4.77 -6.87
CA TYR A 313 -15.42 5.37 -7.91
C TYR A 313 -15.64 4.42 -9.09
N TYR A 314 -14.94 4.66 -10.20
CA TYR A 314 -15.07 3.91 -11.45
C TYR A 314 -13.99 2.85 -11.64
N ASP A 315 -12.95 2.83 -10.79
CA ASP A 315 -11.92 1.79 -10.85
C ASP A 315 -12.39 0.53 -10.09
N SER A 316 -12.42 -0.61 -10.80
CA SER A 316 -12.57 -1.93 -10.17
C SER A 316 -11.29 -2.34 -9.43
N SER A 317 -11.37 -3.33 -8.54
CA SER A 317 -10.20 -3.85 -7.82
C SER A 317 -9.09 -4.34 -8.76
N GLU A 318 -9.46 -4.94 -9.89
CA GLU A 318 -8.56 -5.40 -10.95
C GLU A 318 -7.90 -4.22 -11.66
N SER A 319 -8.70 -3.21 -12.03
CA SER A 319 -8.20 -1.99 -12.68
C SER A 319 -7.21 -1.24 -11.77
N ILE A 320 -7.49 -1.19 -10.46
CA ILE A 320 -6.59 -0.63 -9.46
C ILE A 320 -5.29 -1.43 -9.42
N LEU A 321 -5.36 -2.76 -9.29
CA LEU A 321 -4.19 -3.61 -9.22
C LEU A 321 -3.31 -3.42 -10.47
N GLU A 322 -3.88 -3.49 -11.65
CA GLU A 322 -3.10 -3.46 -12.89
C GLU A 322 -2.61 -2.07 -13.27
N ALA A 323 -3.51 -1.10 -13.38
CA ALA A 323 -3.20 0.22 -13.95
C ALA A 323 -2.64 1.20 -12.91
N ARG A 324 -2.98 1.04 -11.63
CA ARG A 324 -2.58 1.98 -10.57
C ARG A 324 -1.46 1.47 -9.71
N ILE A 325 -1.38 0.15 -9.51
CA ILE A 325 -0.34 -0.47 -8.69
C ILE A 325 0.77 -1.02 -9.56
N LEU A 326 0.52 -2.07 -10.36
CA LEU A 326 1.56 -2.74 -11.13
C LEU A 326 2.21 -1.80 -12.16
N GLN A 327 1.43 -1.10 -12.98
CA GLN A 327 1.98 -0.17 -13.97
C GLN A 327 2.83 0.93 -13.32
N MET A 328 2.38 1.51 -12.20
CA MET A 328 3.16 2.53 -11.49
C MET A 328 4.42 1.96 -10.84
N MET A 329 4.35 0.78 -10.24
CA MET A 329 5.52 0.10 -9.70
C MET A 329 6.55 -0.19 -10.80
N MET A 330 6.11 -0.53 -12.02
CA MET A 330 7.00 -0.70 -13.17
C MET A 330 7.62 0.64 -13.56
N HIS A 331 6.83 1.70 -13.66
CA HIS A 331 7.33 3.04 -13.97
C HIS A 331 8.36 3.54 -12.96
N ILE A 332 8.16 3.29 -11.67
CA ILE A 332 9.10 3.64 -10.60
C ILE A 332 10.37 2.76 -10.65
N GLY A 333 10.32 1.58 -11.27
CA GLY A 333 11.45 0.66 -11.38
C GLY A 333 11.48 -0.48 -10.35
N LEU A 334 10.36 -0.73 -9.69
CA LEU A 334 10.26 -1.72 -8.60
C LEU A 334 9.97 -3.12 -9.11
N ILE A 335 9.31 -3.23 -10.27
CA ILE A 335 8.92 -4.50 -10.87
C ILE A 335 9.25 -4.55 -12.35
N ARG A 336 9.19 -5.76 -12.89
CA ARG A 336 9.21 -6.07 -14.32
C ARG A 336 7.87 -6.68 -14.69
N ILE A 337 7.40 -6.37 -15.89
CA ILE A 337 6.18 -6.97 -16.45
C ILE A 337 6.56 -7.65 -17.75
N GLY A 338 6.25 -8.94 -17.88
CA GLY A 338 6.48 -9.73 -19.07
C GLY A 338 5.20 -10.31 -19.63
N GLU A 339 5.30 -10.90 -20.81
CA GLU A 339 4.24 -11.66 -21.45
C GLU A 339 4.73 -13.09 -21.67
N ASP A 340 3.95 -14.06 -21.22
CA ASP A 340 4.16 -15.48 -21.46
C ASP A 340 3.09 -16.01 -22.42
N GLU A 341 3.48 -16.86 -23.37
CA GLU A 341 2.56 -17.34 -24.42
C GLU A 341 1.40 -18.19 -23.87
N ALA A 342 1.63 -18.92 -22.77
CA ALA A 342 0.64 -19.82 -22.19
C ALA A 342 -0.14 -19.17 -21.05
N CYS A 343 0.53 -18.36 -20.23
CA CYS A 343 -0.01 -17.81 -18.98
C CYS A 343 -0.40 -16.33 -19.07
N GLY A 344 -0.12 -15.67 -20.19
CA GLY A 344 -0.36 -14.25 -20.41
C GLY A 344 0.59 -13.36 -19.59
N LYS A 345 0.05 -12.27 -19.05
CA LYS A 345 0.83 -11.25 -18.35
C LYS A 345 1.43 -11.78 -17.04
N VAL A 346 2.75 -11.60 -16.89
CA VAL A 346 3.52 -12.01 -15.71
C VAL A 346 4.26 -10.85 -15.07
N VAL A 347 4.54 -10.96 -13.78
CA VAL A 347 5.21 -9.91 -12.99
C VAL A 347 6.31 -10.49 -12.11
N LEU A 348 7.37 -9.70 -11.91
CA LEU A 348 8.48 -10.00 -11.00
C LEU A 348 8.90 -8.72 -10.27
N VAL A 349 8.98 -8.78 -8.94
CA VAL A 349 9.57 -7.71 -8.12
C VAL A 349 11.09 -7.78 -8.24
N SER A 350 11.71 -6.66 -8.62
CA SER A 350 13.16 -6.59 -8.79
C SER A 350 13.87 -6.60 -7.43
N LYS A 351 15.16 -6.96 -7.39
CA LYS A 351 15.97 -6.89 -6.15
C LYS A 351 15.98 -5.46 -5.57
N LEU A 352 16.06 -4.46 -6.44
CA LEU A 352 15.96 -3.06 -6.07
C LEU A 352 14.58 -2.74 -5.47
N GLY A 353 13.51 -3.18 -6.12
CA GLY A 353 12.14 -3.03 -5.63
C GLY A 353 11.94 -3.62 -4.24
N SER A 354 12.38 -4.86 -4.04
CA SER A 354 12.34 -5.54 -2.74
C SER A 354 13.08 -4.75 -1.65
N SER A 355 14.28 -4.22 -1.96
CA SER A 355 15.05 -3.40 -1.02
C SER A 355 14.35 -2.09 -0.67
N VAL A 356 13.71 -1.42 -1.63
CA VAL A 356 12.99 -0.15 -1.40
C VAL A 356 11.73 -0.37 -0.57
N ILE A 357 10.94 -1.39 -0.91
CA ILE A 357 9.68 -1.72 -0.23
C ILE A 357 9.94 -2.13 1.23
N LYS A 358 10.96 -2.96 1.48
CA LYS A 358 11.36 -3.33 2.84
C LYS A 358 12.01 -2.18 3.62
N GLY A 359 12.63 -1.21 2.95
CA GLY A 359 13.28 -0.09 3.63
C GLY A 359 12.32 1.02 4.09
N SER A 360 11.07 1.03 3.63
CA SER A 360 10.13 2.14 3.81
C SER A 360 9.11 1.91 4.93
N TYR A 361 9.53 1.98 6.20
CA TYR A 361 8.63 1.74 7.35
C TYR A 361 7.99 3.00 7.98
N LYS A 362 8.18 4.20 7.43
CA LYS A 362 7.54 5.41 7.96
C LYS A 362 6.13 5.57 7.42
N ASP A 363 5.12 5.57 8.29
CA ASP A 363 3.75 5.97 7.91
C ASP A 363 3.73 7.47 7.62
N GLU A 364 3.16 7.84 6.48
CA GLU A 364 3.13 9.22 6.00
C GLU A 364 1.69 9.56 5.60
N GLU A 365 1.27 10.78 5.91
CA GLU A 365 -0.09 11.26 5.64
C GLU A 365 -0.36 11.36 4.13
N ALA A 366 -1.63 11.13 3.76
CA ALA A 366 -2.08 11.28 2.38
C ALA A 366 -1.84 12.72 1.93
N ILE A 367 -1.53 12.89 0.65
CA ILE A 367 -1.47 14.23 0.08
C ILE A 367 -2.89 14.76 -0.02
N ASP A 368 -3.15 15.92 0.59
CA ASP A 368 -4.39 16.63 0.35
C ASP A 368 -4.38 17.12 -1.09
N LEU A 369 -5.27 16.52 -1.88
CA LEU A 369 -5.43 16.86 -3.28
C LEU A 369 -6.35 18.07 -3.46
N SER A 370 -6.72 18.80 -2.38
CA SER A 370 -7.62 19.95 -2.36
C SER A 370 -7.61 20.65 -3.71
N ILE A 371 -8.57 20.24 -4.55
CA ILE A 371 -8.82 20.90 -5.80
C ILE A 371 -9.40 22.20 -5.27
N ASP A 372 -8.67 23.31 -5.43
CA ASP A 372 -9.30 24.62 -5.31
C ASP A 372 -10.55 24.53 -6.19
N ASN A 373 -11.71 24.43 -5.55
CA ASN A 373 -12.99 24.50 -6.22
C ASN A 373 -13.07 25.91 -6.79
N ARG A 374 -12.58 26.07 -8.02
CA ARG A 374 -12.75 27.25 -8.85
C ARG A 374 -13.06 26.82 -10.26
#